data_AF-A0A6A6EDV0-F1
#
_entry.id   AF-A0A6A6EDV0-F1
#
_cell.length_a   1.000
_cell.length_b   1.000
_cell.length_c   1.000
_cell.angle_alpha   90.00
_cell.angle_beta   90.00
_cell.angle_gamma   90.00
#
_symmetry.space_group_name_H-M   'P 1'
#
loop_
_entity.id
_entity.type
_entity.pdbx_description
1 polymer ?
#
loop_
_entity_poly.entity_id
_entity_poly.type
_entity_poly.pdbx_seq_one_letter_code
_entity_poly.pdbx_strand_id
1 'polypeptide(L)'
;NLGWNIDYATAFVVSHLDPGTSPDAAETLRKIRVVAEGIHNDGLRTREIAYRTFNKLDETLFAGHLKDAVFLDVKNMGSYVSGATYNHGQGPNPRVHRISIVLNAENHQNAPPGRILASLIHHMIHAYFLVACGPQEQEEIAYGRLGHGMHFGKILYTIKKLSGSVGRPFPLTFSHPPRYSHRSPYLDYDEYGYRSHRARGKWYCSHCHTSIEPILQDEIDGWYNLVCGPLLELPECVQKPNVLIFKDNELVEAPRSTSSPSAESVEFLFDEKAILVPNEKIDPCPTLKKNFGKTRFLAIPEDVLKETLMALLEFLHTGTYSPDIGPMTAPGRKGPPVIKPVHNDSPPYLLTDIRMFKLSAALGCEEIKGVAMGRLKMQHVTHEDPISVLTEIYEGGEPDAGLRSWGRKFLSQVPYGDFFRYGTGNGDEPPNLTKLECDMGFKERFLDLLERSGALHIDVLKTKEWLHHMGY
;
A
#
# COMPACT_ATOMS: atom_id res chain seq x y z
N ASN A 1 0.55 -11.01 -18.93
CA ASN A 1 -0.42 -10.45 -17.98
C ASN A 1 -0.41 -8.93 -18.14
N LEU A 2 -1.29 -8.19 -17.46
CA LEU A 2 -1.32 -6.71 -17.55
C LEU A 2 -0.35 -6.02 -16.59
N GLY A 3 0.28 -6.78 -15.68
CA GLY A 3 1.23 -6.23 -14.71
C GLY A 3 0.54 -5.44 -13.60
N TRP A 4 -0.70 -5.81 -13.24
CA TRP A 4 -1.48 -5.14 -12.21
C TRP A 4 -1.53 -5.96 -10.92
N ASN A 5 -1.69 -5.29 -9.79
CA ASN A 5 -2.12 -5.94 -8.57
C ASN A 5 -3.64 -6.15 -8.55
N ILE A 6 -4.12 -7.03 -7.66
CA ILE A 6 -5.52 -7.45 -7.63
C ILE A 6 -6.48 -6.32 -7.20
N ASP A 7 -6.00 -5.39 -6.36
CA ASP A 7 -6.80 -4.25 -5.92
C ASP A 7 -7.08 -3.31 -7.10
N TYR A 8 -6.04 -2.97 -7.86
CA TYR A 8 -6.17 -2.12 -9.05
C TYR A 8 -6.95 -2.81 -10.16
N ALA A 9 -6.71 -4.11 -10.40
CA ALA A 9 -7.51 -4.88 -11.36
C ALA A 9 -9.01 -4.83 -11.01
N THR A 10 -9.35 -4.83 -9.73
CA THR A 10 -10.74 -4.68 -9.25
C THR A 10 -11.26 -3.27 -9.50
N ALA A 11 -10.49 -2.25 -9.11
CA ALA A 11 -10.85 -0.84 -9.32
C ALA A 11 -11.09 -0.52 -10.80
N PHE A 12 -10.22 -1.03 -11.67
CA PHE A 12 -10.33 -0.88 -13.13
C PHE A 12 -11.66 -1.42 -13.66
N VAL A 13 -12.05 -2.65 -13.34
CA VAL A 13 -13.31 -3.23 -13.83
C VAL A 13 -14.52 -2.46 -13.32
N VAL A 14 -14.51 -2.07 -12.04
CA VAL A 14 -15.62 -1.29 -11.47
C VAL A 14 -15.75 0.07 -12.17
N SER A 15 -14.64 0.76 -12.43
CA SER A 15 -14.62 2.02 -13.16
C SER A 15 -15.00 1.86 -14.64
N HIS A 16 -14.53 0.80 -15.29
CA HIS A 16 -14.88 0.47 -16.68
C HIS A 16 -16.38 0.25 -16.84
N LEU A 17 -17.03 -0.37 -15.85
CA LEU A 17 -18.46 -0.65 -15.85
C LEU A 17 -19.33 0.49 -15.33
N ASP A 18 -18.74 1.59 -14.89
CA ASP A 18 -19.49 2.77 -14.51
C ASP A 18 -20.22 3.36 -15.76
N PRO A 19 -21.48 3.81 -15.64
CA PRO A 19 -22.21 4.41 -16.75
C PRO A 19 -21.54 5.64 -17.37
N GLY A 20 -20.68 6.34 -16.62
CA GLY A 20 -19.88 7.44 -17.15
C GLY A 20 -18.78 6.98 -18.12
N THR A 21 -18.23 5.79 -17.90
CA THR A 21 -17.15 5.21 -18.74
C THR A 21 -17.73 4.35 -19.87
N SER A 22 -18.70 3.50 -19.56
CA SER A 22 -19.32 2.56 -20.52
C SER A 22 -20.85 2.67 -20.49
N PRO A 23 -21.44 3.73 -21.06
CA PRO A 23 -22.88 3.99 -21.00
C PRO A 23 -23.74 2.88 -21.64
N ASP A 24 -23.21 2.22 -22.67
CA ASP A 24 -23.92 1.17 -23.41
C ASP A 24 -23.74 -0.25 -22.82
N ALA A 25 -22.99 -0.40 -21.72
CA ALA A 25 -22.65 -1.71 -21.19
C ALA A 25 -23.90 -2.50 -20.76
N ALA A 26 -24.81 -1.87 -20.02
CA ALA A 26 -26.05 -2.52 -19.59
C ALA A 26 -26.90 -3.00 -20.78
N GLU A 27 -27.10 -2.12 -21.76
CA GLU A 27 -27.87 -2.43 -22.97
C GLU A 27 -27.20 -3.54 -23.80
N THR A 28 -25.87 -3.57 -23.84
CA THR A 28 -25.13 -4.64 -24.49
C THR A 28 -25.32 -5.98 -23.77
N LEU A 29 -25.35 -6.01 -22.43
CA LEU A 29 -25.67 -7.22 -21.66
C LEU A 29 -27.10 -7.72 -21.92
N ARG A 30 -28.06 -6.81 -22.12
CA ARG A 30 -29.43 -7.16 -22.53
C ARG A 30 -29.43 -7.83 -23.90
N LYS A 31 -28.72 -7.27 -24.88
CA LYS A 31 -28.59 -7.84 -26.23
C LYS A 31 -27.94 -9.23 -26.20
N ILE A 32 -26.88 -9.41 -25.42
CA ILE A 32 -26.23 -10.72 -25.23
C ILE A 32 -27.21 -11.76 -24.71
N ARG A 33 -28.08 -11.38 -23.76
CA ARG A 33 -29.12 -12.26 -23.25
C ARG A 33 -30.11 -12.68 -24.34
N VAL A 34 -30.61 -11.72 -25.12
CA VAL A 34 -31.53 -12.00 -26.23
C VAL A 34 -30.90 -12.96 -27.24
N VAL A 35 -29.63 -12.76 -27.57
CA VAL A 35 -28.89 -13.67 -28.45
C VAL A 35 -28.79 -15.08 -27.85
N ALA A 36 -28.47 -15.19 -26.56
CA ALA A 36 -28.38 -16.48 -25.87
C ALA A 36 -29.74 -17.20 -25.80
N GLU A 37 -30.83 -16.45 -25.63
CA GLU A 37 -32.20 -16.97 -25.68
C GLU A 37 -32.57 -17.47 -27.09
N GLY A 38 -32.21 -16.71 -28.14
CA GLY A 38 -32.38 -17.14 -29.53
C GLY A 38 -31.66 -18.45 -29.83
N ILE A 39 -30.37 -18.55 -29.48
CA ILE A 39 -29.56 -19.77 -29.65
C ILE A 39 -30.20 -20.96 -28.93
N HIS A 40 -30.72 -20.75 -27.73
CA HIS A 40 -31.37 -21.81 -26.96
C HIS A 40 -32.69 -22.27 -27.59
N ASN A 41 -33.50 -21.35 -28.10
CA ASN A 41 -34.75 -21.64 -28.78
C ASN A 41 -34.53 -22.39 -30.11
N ASP A 42 -33.40 -22.16 -30.77
CA ASP A 42 -32.97 -22.91 -31.97
C ASP A 42 -32.50 -24.35 -31.65
N GLY A 43 -32.59 -24.79 -30.38
CA GLY A 43 -32.22 -26.14 -29.94
C GLY A 43 -30.70 -26.35 -29.81
N LEU A 44 -29.90 -25.28 -29.89
CA LEU A 44 -28.45 -25.37 -29.75
C LEU A 44 -28.03 -25.53 -28.27
N ARG A 45 -26.98 -26.33 -28.06
CA ARG A 45 -26.52 -26.72 -26.71
C ARG A 45 -25.74 -25.61 -26.00
N THR A 46 -25.54 -25.76 -24.69
CA THR A 46 -24.73 -24.89 -23.81
C THR A 46 -23.42 -24.38 -24.45
N ARG A 47 -22.74 -25.26 -25.20
CA ARG A 47 -21.47 -24.95 -25.87
C ARG A 47 -21.59 -23.78 -26.86
N GLU A 48 -22.66 -23.73 -27.65
CA GLU A 48 -22.87 -22.66 -28.63
C GLU A 48 -23.14 -21.32 -27.95
N ILE A 49 -23.95 -21.32 -26.88
CA ILE A 49 -24.20 -20.10 -26.09
C ILE A 49 -22.88 -19.58 -25.54
N ALA A 50 -22.09 -20.43 -24.89
CA ALA A 50 -20.84 -20.03 -24.27
C ALA A 50 -19.83 -19.47 -25.29
N TYR A 51 -19.60 -20.17 -26.39
CA TYR A 51 -18.63 -19.75 -27.42
C TYR A 51 -19.05 -18.48 -28.16
N ARG A 52 -20.33 -18.35 -28.52
CA ARG A 52 -20.80 -17.20 -29.31
C ARG A 52 -20.92 -15.91 -28.49
N THR A 53 -21.08 -16.02 -27.17
CA THR A 53 -21.23 -14.86 -26.29
C THR A 53 -19.93 -14.43 -25.61
N PHE A 54 -18.91 -15.30 -25.52
CA PHE A 54 -17.67 -15.04 -24.79
C PHE A 54 -17.00 -13.72 -25.18
N ASN A 55 -16.69 -13.51 -26.46
CA ASN A 55 -15.97 -12.29 -26.89
C ASN A 55 -16.77 -11.02 -26.62
N LYS A 56 -18.10 -11.06 -26.81
CA LYS A 56 -18.93 -9.89 -26.53
C LYS A 56 -19.04 -9.60 -25.04
N LEU A 57 -19.11 -10.64 -24.21
CA LEU A 57 -19.02 -10.51 -22.76
C LEU A 57 -17.68 -9.93 -22.34
N ASP A 58 -16.58 -10.38 -22.93
CA ASP A 58 -15.22 -9.89 -22.64
C ASP A 58 -15.05 -8.42 -23.01
N GLU A 59 -15.41 -8.03 -24.24
CA GLU A 59 -15.41 -6.63 -24.67
C GLU A 59 -16.22 -5.73 -23.74
N THR A 60 -17.39 -6.21 -23.30
CA THR A 60 -18.31 -5.42 -22.47
C THR A 60 -17.84 -5.35 -21.02
N LEU A 61 -17.39 -6.47 -20.45
CA LEU A 61 -17.17 -6.63 -19.01
C LEU A 61 -15.73 -6.39 -18.57
N PHE A 62 -14.77 -6.72 -19.43
CA PHE A 62 -13.34 -6.78 -19.10
C PHE A 62 -12.48 -6.07 -20.16
N ALA A 63 -13.06 -5.13 -20.89
CA ALA A 63 -12.40 -4.32 -21.92
C ALA A 63 -11.67 -5.13 -23.01
N GLY A 64 -12.10 -6.37 -23.26
CA GLY A 64 -11.49 -7.24 -24.28
C GLY A 64 -10.18 -7.91 -23.85
N HIS A 65 -9.84 -7.90 -22.56
CA HIS A 65 -8.57 -8.45 -22.07
C HIS A 65 -8.52 -9.99 -22.05
N LEU A 66 -9.67 -10.69 -22.07
CA LEU A 66 -9.70 -12.16 -22.00
C LEU A 66 -9.54 -12.83 -23.37
N LYS A 67 -9.90 -12.12 -24.44
CA LYS A 67 -9.75 -12.59 -25.81
C LYS A 67 -8.30 -12.97 -26.07
N ASP A 68 -8.12 -14.09 -26.77
CA ASP A 68 -6.84 -14.71 -27.09
C ASP A 68 -6.03 -15.23 -25.88
N ALA A 69 -6.20 -14.68 -24.68
CA ALA A 69 -5.57 -15.13 -23.44
C ALA A 69 -6.26 -16.36 -22.81
N VAL A 70 -7.55 -16.54 -23.05
CA VAL A 70 -8.37 -17.61 -22.46
C VAL A 70 -8.76 -18.66 -23.50
N PHE A 71 -8.64 -19.93 -23.12
CA PHE A 71 -9.23 -21.07 -23.81
C PHE A 71 -10.51 -21.50 -23.09
N LEU A 72 -11.64 -21.49 -23.81
CA LEU A 72 -12.94 -21.90 -23.30
C LEU A 72 -13.29 -23.31 -23.78
N ASP A 73 -13.62 -24.19 -22.85
CA ASP A 73 -14.05 -25.56 -23.10
C ASP A 73 -15.35 -25.89 -22.37
N VAL A 74 -16.06 -26.92 -22.84
CA VAL A 74 -17.31 -27.39 -22.24
C VAL A 74 -17.26 -28.91 -22.14
N LYS A 75 -17.19 -29.43 -20.91
CA LYS A 75 -16.99 -30.86 -20.62
C LYS A 75 -17.81 -31.31 -19.41
N ASN A 76 -18.02 -32.61 -19.27
CA ASN A 76 -18.66 -33.17 -18.08
C ASN A 76 -17.69 -33.11 -16.89
N MET A 77 -18.11 -32.50 -15.79
CA MET A 77 -17.30 -32.35 -14.57
C MET A 77 -18.01 -32.85 -13.30
N GLY A 78 -19.08 -33.65 -13.45
CA GLY A 78 -19.91 -34.16 -12.35
C GLY A 78 -21.07 -33.22 -12.00
N SER A 79 -21.74 -33.45 -10.86
CA SER A 79 -22.99 -32.76 -10.52
C SER A 79 -22.84 -31.53 -9.60
N TYR A 80 -21.65 -31.29 -9.03
CA TYR A 80 -21.46 -30.36 -7.89
C TYR A 80 -20.63 -29.11 -8.20
N VAL A 81 -20.23 -28.90 -9.46
CA VAL A 81 -19.48 -27.72 -9.91
C VAL A 81 -20.14 -27.12 -11.14
N SER A 82 -20.16 -25.79 -11.25
CA SER A 82 -20.56 -25.11 -12.50
C SER A 82 -19.48 -25.20 -13.57
N GLY A 83 -18.23 -25.36 -13.16
CA GLY A 83 -17.07 -25.40 -14.03
C GLY A 83 -15.81 -25.21 -13.22
N ALA A 84 -14.70 -24.98 -13.92
CA ALA A 84 -13.44 -24.60 -13.32
C ALA A 84 -12.64 -23.61 -14.16
N THR A 85 -11.85 -22.78 -13.48
CA THR A 85 -10.84 -21.91 -14.10
C THR A 85 -9.45 -22.36 -13.68
N TYR A 86 -8.53 -22.51 -14.63
CA TYR A 86 -7.17 -23.01 -14.42
C TYR A 86 -6.13 -21.95 -14.81
N ASN A 87 -5.01 -21.93 -14.08
CA ASN A 87 -3.80 -21.20 -14.47
C ASN A 87 -3.34 -21.53 -15.91
N HIS A 88 -2.49 -20.65 -16.43
CA HIS A 88 -1.81 -20.81 -17.72
C HIS A 88 -1.13 -22.19 -17.81
N GLY A 89 -1.55 -23.00 -18.78
CA GLY A 89 -0.96 -24.32 -19.08
C GLY A 89 -1.30 -25.43 -18.10
N GLN A 90 -2.15 -25.16 -17.10
CA GLN A 90 -2.57 -26.15 -16.08
C GLN A 90 -3.99 -26.69 -16.33
N GLY A 91 -4.57 -26.37 -17.48
CA GLY A 91 -5.88 -26.87 -17.90
C GLY A 91 -5.87 -28.37 -18.22
N PRO A 92 -7.04 -29.01 -18.34
CA PRO A 92 -7.14 -30.44 -18.62
C PRO A 92 -6.67 -30.83 -20.03
N ASN A 93 -6.47 -29.87 -20.94
CA ASN A 93 -5.88 -30.12 -22.24
C ASN A 93 -4.39 -29.75 -22.21
N PRO A 94 -3.46 -30.73 -22.21
CA PRO A 94 -2.03 -30.45 -22.07
C PRO A 94 -1.42 -29.72 -23.27
N ARG A 95 -2.13 -29.64 -24.40
CA ARG A 95 -1.70 -28.88 -25.59
C ARG A 95 -2.07 -27.39 -25.51
N VAL A 96 -2.90 -27.01 -24.55
CA VAL A 96 -3.35 -25.64 -24.37
C VAL A 96 -2.51 -25.01 -23.27
N HIS A 97 -1.66 -24.06 -23.66
CA HIS A 97 -0.85 -23.31 -22.70
C HIS A 97 -1.57 -22.10 -22.13
N ARG A 98 -2.74 -21.72 -22.63
CA ARG A 98 -3.53 -20.56 -22.15
C ARG A 98 -4.23 -20.80 -20.81
N ILE A 99 -4.72 -19.73 -20.18
CA ILE A 99 -5.68 -19.82 -19.06
C ILE A 99 -6.90 -20.58 -19.57
N SER A 100 -7.38 -21.57 -18.81
CA SER A 100 -8.49 -22.41 -19.27
C SER A 100 -9.73 -22.19 -18.43
N ILE A 101 -10.85 -21.89 -19.07
CA ILE A 101 -12.19 -21.98 -18.47
C ILE A 101 -12.84 -23.26 -19.01
N VAL A 102 -13.30 -24.12 -18.10
CA VAL A 102 -14.03 -25.34 -18.46
C VAL A 102 -15.41 -25.26 -17.82
N LEU A 103 -16.45 -25.03 -18.62
CA LEU A 103 -17.82 -25.07 -18.13
C LEU A 103 -18.34 -26.50 -18.07
N ASN A 104 -19.08 -26.79 -17.02
CA ASN A 104 -19.64 -28.12 -16.82
C ASN A 104 -20.86 -28.34 -17.72
N ALA A 105 -20.70 -29.18 -18.74
CA ALA A 105 -21.76 -29.52 -19.69
C ALA A 105 -22.95 -30.20 -19.00
N GLU A 106 -22.67 -31.06 -18.00
CA GLU A 106 -23.70 -31.73 -17.24
C GLU A 106 -24.53 -30.67 -16.49
N ASN A 107 -23.94 -29.90 -15.58
CA ASN A 107 -24.67 -28.89 -14.80
C ASN A 107 -25.54 -27.93 -15.65
N HIS A 108 -25.17 -27.70 -16.91
CA HIS A 108 -25.84 -26.76 -17.81
C HIS A 108 -26.74 -27.37 -18.90
N GLN A 109 -26.84 -28.70 -19.00
CA GLN A 109 -27.54 -29.38 -20.10
C GLN A 109 -28.97 -28.89 -20.36
N ASN A 110 -29.72 -28.59 -19.30
CA ASN A 110 -31.10 -28.07 -19.35
C ASN A 110 -31.23 -26.72 -18.62
N ALA A 111 -30.11 -26.03 -18.41
CA ALA A 111 -30.13 -24.76 -17.68
C ALA A 111 -30.65 -23.64 -18.60
N PRO A 112 -31.43 -22.68 -18.07
CA PRO A 112 -31.86 -21.54 -18.86
C PRO A 112 -30.63 -20.69 -19.28
N PRO A 113 -30.71 -19.96 -20.41
CA PRO A 113 -29.57 -19.22 -20.97
C PRO A 113 -28.91 -18.28 -19.97
N GLY A 114 -29.71 -17.56 -19.16
CA GLY A 114 -29.20 -16.66 -18.13
C GLY A 114 -28.32 -17.35 -17.08
N ARG A 115 -28.54 -18.64 -16.80
CA ARG A 115 -27.73 -19.43 -15.85
C ARG A 115 -26.40 -19.87 -16.48
N ILE A 116 -26.39 -20.16 -17.78
CA ILE A 116 -25.18 -20.47 -18.55
C ILE A 116 -24.30 -19.21 -18.63
N LEU A 117 -24.90 -18.06 -18.96
CA LEU A 117 -24.21 -16.76 -18.97
C LEU A 117 -23.66 -16.40 -17.59
N ALA A 118 -24.43 -16.60 -16.52
CA ALA A 118 -23.97 -16.33 -15.16
C ALA A 118 -22.75 -17.20 -14.79
N SER A 119 -22.79 -18.50 -15.06
CA SER A 119 -21.64 -19.38 -14.83
C SER A 119 -20.43 -18.99 -15.69
N LEU A 120 -20.65 -18.60 -16.94
CA LEU A 120 -19.55 -18.14 -17.80
C LEU A 120 -18.91 -16.86 -17.24
N ILE A 121 -19.70 -15.85 -16.92
CA ILE A 121 -19.24 -14.59 -16.33
C ILE A 121 -18.48 -14.86 -15.01
N HIS A 122 -18.99 -15.75 -14.15
CA HIS A 122 -18.32 -16.16 -12.91
C HIS A 122 -16.89 -16.63 -13.18
N HIS A 123 -16.70 -17.54 -14.13
CA HIS A 123 -15.38 -18.05 -14.48
C HIS A 123 -14.52 -17.04 -15.24
N MET A 124 -15.13 -16.10 -15.97
CA MET A 124 -14.43 -14.98 -16.61
C MET A 124 -13.85 -14.01 -15.58
N ILE A 125 -14.49 -13.79 -14.43
CA ILE A 125 -13.92 -12.98 -13.34
C ILE A 125 -12.61 -13.62 -12.83
N HIS A 126 -12.61 -14.94 -12.58
CA HIS A 126 -11.40 -15.66 -12.19
C HIS A 126 -10.30 -15.56 -13.25
N ALA A 127 -10.68 -15.75 -14.52
CA ALA A 127 -9.72 -15.66 -15.62
C ALA A 127 -9.17 -14.22 -15.77
N TYR A 128 -9.99 -13.21 -15.53
CA TYR A 128 -9.58 -11.81 -15.54
C TYR A 128 -8.51 -11.53 -14.51
N PHE A 129 -8.64 -12.01 -13.27
CA PHE A 129 -7.58 -11.85 -12.28
C PHE A 129 -6.28 -12.54 -12.70
N LEU A 130 -6.34 -13.70 -13.34
CA LEU A 130 -5.14 -14.36 -13.88
C LEU A 130 -4.51 -13.59 -15.06
N VAL A 131 -5.32 -12.99 -15.93
CA VAL A 131 -4.83 -12.14 -17.03
C VAL A 131 -4.22 -10.86 -16.51
N ALA A 132 -4.88 -10.17 -15.58
CA ALA A 132 -4.43 -8.90 -15.03
C ALA A 132 -3.20 -9.06 -14.12
N CYS A 133 -3.29 -10.01 -13.18
CA CYS A 133 -2.37 -10.14 -12.05
C CYS A 133 -1.33 -11.27 -12.19
N GLY A 134 -1.37 -12.03 -13.28
CA GLY A 134 -0.51 -13.19 -13.49
C GLY A 134 -1.04 -14.49 -12.86
N PRO A 135 -0.30 -15.61 -13.02
CA PRO A 135 -0.68 -16.90 -12.46
C PRO A 135 -0.79 -16.82 -10.93
N GLN A 136 -1.66 -17.65 -10.35
CA GLN A 136 -1.67 -17.84 -8.91
C GLN A 136 -0.63 -18.88 -8.54
N GLU A 137 0.38 -18.54 -7.72
CA GLU A 137 1.33 -19.51 -7.18
C GLU A 137 0.82 -20.15 -5.88
N GLN A 138 1.46 -21.25 -5.45
CA GLN A 138 1.03 -22.03 -4.29
C GLN A 138 1.08 -21.23 -2.98
N GLU A 139 2.09 -20.38 -2.82
CA GLU A 139 2.28 -19.51 -1.64
C GLU A 139 1.33 -18.29 -1.66
N GLU A 140 0.68 -18.02 -2.80
CA GLU A 140 -0.12 -16.82 -3.05
C GLU A 140 -1.63 -17.08 -3.05
N ILE A 141 -2.07 -18.26 -2.60
CA ILE A 141 -3.50 -18.62 -2.59
C ILE A 141 -4.33 -17.60 -1.82
N ALA A 142 -3.80 -17.07 -0.72
CA ALA A 142 -4.45 -16.05 0.10
C ALA A 142 -4.70 -14.73 -0.66
N TYR A 143 -3.90 -14.45 -1.69
CA TYR A 143 -4.07 -13.27 -2.55
C TYR A 143 -5.33 -13.37 -3.43
N GLY A 144 -5.88 -14.57 -3.60
CA GLY A 144 -7.28 -14.75 -3.97
C GLY A 144 -7.63 -14.65 -5.46
N ARG A 145 -6.65 -14.73 -6.39
CA ARG A 145 -6.92 -14.65 -7.85
C ARG A 145 -7.94 -15.68 -8.34
N LEU A 146 -7.93 -16.88 -7.74
CA LEU A 146 -8.88 -17.97 -8.00
C LEU A 146 -9.91 -18.16 -6.86
N GLY A 147 -9.88 -17.28 -5.86
CA GLY A 147 -10.73 -17.34 -4.67
C GLY A 147 -12.01 -16.52 -4.80
N HIS A 148 -12.97 -16.79 -3.92
CA HIS A 148 -14.24 -16.06 -3.85
C HIS A 148 -14.21 -15.03 -2.71
N GLY A 149 -13.24 -14.12 -2.75
CA GLY A 149 -13.05 -13.07 -1.74
C GLY A 149 -13.73 -11.74 -2.07
N MET A 150 -13.29 -10.67 -1.40
CA MET A 150 -13.81 -9.31 -1.55
C MET A 150 -13.72 -8.78 -3.00
N HIS A 151 -12.56 -8.96 -3.66
CA HIS A 151 -12.33 -8.57 -5.05
C HIS A 151 -13.32 -9.23 -6.01
N PHE A 152 -13.44 -10.55 -5.92
CA PHE A 152 -14.38 -11.33 -6.71
C PHE A 152 -15.82 -10.86 -6.48
N GLY A 153 -16.21 -10.72 -5.20
CA GLY A 153 -17.52 -10.24 -4.79
C GLY A 153 -17.85 -8.88 -5.37
N LYS A 154 -16.91 -7.93 -5.32
CA LYS A 154 -17.12 -6.58 -5.84
C LYS A 154 -17.43 -6.58 -7.34
N ILE A 155 -16.62 -7.28 -8.14
CA ILE A 155 -16.85 -7.38 -9.59
C ILE A 155 -18.20 -8.08 -9.84
N LEU A 156 -18.46 -9.19 -9.14
CA LEU A 156 -19.70 -9.95 -9.28
C LEU A 156 -20.95 -9.10 -9.01
N TYR A 157 -20.98 -8.36 -7.90
CA TYR A 157 -22.12 -7.49 -7.55
C TYR A 157 -22.25 -6.31 -8.51
N THR A 158 -21.13 -5.76 -8.98
CA THR A 158 -21.13 -4.67 -9.98
C THR A 158 -21.79 -5.13 -11.27
N ILE A 159 -21.38 -6.28 -11.82
CA ILE A 159 -21.97 -6.85 -13.04
C ILE A 159 -23.43 -7.21 -12.82
N LYS A 160 -23.77 -7.79 -11.65
CA LYS A 160 -25.15 -8.13 -11.30
C LYS A 160 -26.05 -6.89 -11.30
N LYS A 161 -25.63 -5.82 -10.64
CA LYS A 161 -26.34 -4.53 -10.60
C LYS A 161 -26.50 -3.95 -11.99
N LEU A 162 -25.42 -3.90 -12.78
CA LEU A 162 -25.42 -3.40 -14.15
C LEU A 162 -26.40 -4.19 -15.04
N SER A 163 -26.38 -5.51 -14.98
CA SER A 163 -27.30 -6.36 -15.76
C SER A 163 -28.77 -6.21 -15.34
N GLY A 164 -29.03 -5.73 -14.12
CA GLY A 164 -30.37 -5.50 -13.58
C GLY A 164 -30.93 -4.11 -13.89
N SER A 165 -30.13 -3.17 -14.38
CA SER A 165 -30.62 -1.81 -14.67
C SER A 165 -31.51 -1.76 -15.92
N VAL A 166 -31.40 -2.74 -16.81
CA VAL A 166 -32.15 -2.86 -18.08
C VAL A 166 -33.05 -4.10 -18.14
N GLY A 167 -33.33 -4.73 -16.99
CA GLY A 167 -34.20 -5.90 -16.90
C GLY A 167 -33.93 -6.77 -15.67
N ARG A 168 -34.26 -8.07 -15.74
CA ARG A 168 -33.93 -9.00 -14.64
C ARG A 168 -32.41 -9.14 -14.51
N PRO A 169 -31.79 -9.02 -13.34
CA PRO A 169 -30.34 -9.23 -13.20
C PRO A 169 -29.95 -10.66 -13.58
N PHE A 170 -28.72 -10.85 -14.06
CA PHE A 170 -28.17 -12.20 -14.19
C PHE A 170 -28.17 -12.90 -12.81
N PRO A 171 -28.43 -14.21 -12.75
CA PRO A 171 -28.43 -14.98 -11.50
C PRO A 171 -26.98 -15.24 -11.02
N LEU A 172 -26.21 -14.16 -10.85
CA LEU A 172 -24.84 -14.16 -10.33
C LEU A 172 -24.88 -14.26 -8.81
N THR A 173 -24.15 -15.25 -8.29
CA THR A 173 -24.02 -15.58 -6.88
C THR A 173 -22.63 -16.18 -6.64
N PHE A 174 -22.13 -16.11 -5.40
CA PHE A 174 -20.84 -16.72 -5.01
C PHE A 174 -20.85 -18.25 -5.22
N SER A 175 -22.00 -18.86 -4.96
CA SER A 175 -22.27 -20.27 -5.20
C SER A 175 -23.14 -20.47 -6.44
N HIS A 176 -23.16 -21.69 -6.96
CA HIS A 176 -24.13 -22.08 -7.99
C HIS A 176 -25.29 -22.85 -7.35
N PRO A 177 -26.55 -22.56 -7.70
CA PRO A 177 -27.64 -23.36 -7.18
C PRO A 177 -27.53 -24.79 -7.77
N PRO A 178 -27.74 -25.86 -6.97
CA PRO A 178 -27.62 -27.23 -7.46
C PRO A 178 -28.62 -27.54 -8.59
N ARG A 179 -28.31 -28.59 -9.36
CA ARG A 179 -29.15 -29.13 -10.45
C ARG A 179 -30.54 -29.56 -9.97
N TYR A 180 -30.68 -29.93 -8.68
CA TYR A 180 -31.93 -30.32 -8.05
C TYR A 180 -32.16 -29.48 -6.78
N SER A 181 -33.13 -28.57 -6.82
CA SER A 181 -33.60 -27.82 -5.64
C SER A 181 -34.62 -28.62 -4.81
N HIS A 182 -34.76 -29.93 -5.05
CA HIS A 182 -35.45 -30.81 -4.12
C HIS A 182 -34.42 -31.33 -3.12
N ARG A 183 -34.47 -30.81 -1.89
CA ARG A 183 -33.81 -31.41 -0.72
C ARG A 183 -34.25 -32.87 -0.64
N SER A 184 -33.41 -33.78 -1.15
CA SER A 184 -33.52 -35.20 -0.80
C SER A 184 -32.99 -35.35 0.62
N PRO A 185 -33.75 -35.89 1.57
CA PRO A 185 -33.30 -36.12 2.95
C PRO A 185 -32.09 -37.06 3.06
N TYR A 186 -31.73 -37.73 1.97
CA TYR A 186 -30.62 -38.68 1.91
C TYR A 186 -29.27 -38.06 1.48
N LEU A 187 -29.22 -36.78 1.09
CA LEU A 187 -27.96 -36.10 0.74
C LEU A 187 -27.16 -35.62 1.97
N ASP A 188 -27.77 -35.65 3.16
CA ASP A 188 -27.15 -35.20 4.42
C ASP A 188 -26.06 -36.17 4.92
N TYR A 189 -26.11 -37.45 4.50
CA TYR A 189 -25.12 -38.47 4.88
C TYR A 189 -23.82 -38.41 4.07
N ASP A 190 -23.85 -37.85 2.85
CA ASP A 190 -22.64 -37.67 2.02
C ASP A 190 -21.90 -36.36 2.34
N GLU A 191 -22.51 -35.42 3.08
CA GLU A 191 -21.87 -34.15 3.43
C GLU A 191 -20.62 -34.35 4.31
N TYR A 192 -20.58 -35.40 5.14
CA TYR A 192 -19.43 -35.74 5.99
C TYR A 192 -18.24 -36.30 5.19
N GLY A 193 -18.47 -37.08 4.13
CA GLY A 193 -17.40 -37.56 3.23
C GLY A 193 -16.86 -36.47 2.30
N TYR A 194 -17.73 -35.53 1.88
CA TYR A 194 -17.37 -34.45 0.95
C TYR A 194 -16.59 -33.30 1.59
N ARG A 195 -16.76 -33.02 2.89
CA ARG A 195 -15.89 -32.08 3.62
C ARG A 195 -14.42 -32.54 3.61
N SER A 196 -14.16 -33.85 3.56
CA SER A 196 -12.81 -34.40 3.40
C SER A 196 -12.21 -34.18 2.00
N HIS A 197 -13.01 -33.97 0.96
CA HIS A 197 -12.54 -33.69 -0.41
C HIS A 197 -12.33 -32.20 -0.70
N ARG A 198 -12.87 -31.28 0.13
CA ARG A 198 -12.47 -29.86 0.11
C ARG A 198 -10.98 -29.65 0.40
N ALA A 199 -10.32 -30.62 1.05
CA ALA A 199 -8.98 -30.50 1.59
C ALA A 199 -7.82 -30.63 0.57
N ARG A 200 -8.07 -30.84 -0.74
CA ARG A 200 -7.01 -30.89 -1.77
C ARG A 200 -7.43 -30.24 -3.10
N GLY A 201 -8.06 -29.07 -3.04
CA GLY A 201 -8.14 -28.22 -4.23
C GLY A 201 -6.74 -27.91 -4.74
N LYS A 202 -6.48 -28.19 -6.01
CA LYS A 202 -5.20 -27.82 -6.66
C LYS A 202 -5.10 -26.30 -6.65
N TRP A 203 -4.00 -25.75 -6.12
CA TRP A 203 -3.78 -24.29 -6.00
C TRP A 203 -3.90 -23.53 -7.33
N TYR A 204 -3.69 -24.20 -8.45
CA TYR A 204 -3.78 -23.65 -9.79
C TYR A 204 -5.19 -23.69 -10.42
N CYS A 205 -6.23 -24.06 -9.66
CA CYS A 205 -7.57 -24.26 -10.19
C CYS A 205 -8.68 -23.85 -9.21
N SER A 206 -9.69 -23.10 -9.67
CA SER A 206 -10.94 -22.87 -8.93
C SER A 206 -12.01 -23.86 -9.38
N HIS A 207 -12.42 -24.78 -8.51
CA HIS A 207 -13.66 -25.54 -8.72
C HIS A 207 -14.81 -24.76 -8.05
N CYS A 208 -15.70 -24.17 -8.87
CA CYS A 208 -16.77 -23.31 -8.36
C CYS A 208 -17.96 -24.15 -7.89
N HIS A 209 -17.97 -24.45 -6.58
CA HIS A 209 -18.96 -25.30 -5.93
C HIS A 209 -20.26 -24.59 -5.59
N THR A 210 -21.28 -25.39 -5.27
CA THR A 210 -22.63 -24.92 -4.93
C THR A 210 -22.80 -24.44 -3.48
N SER A 211 -21.76 -24.54 -2.65
CA SER A 211 -21.83 -24.34 -1.19
C SER A 211 -20.89 -23.24 -0.67
N ILE A 212 -20.67 -22.20 -1.48
CA ILE A 212 -19.83 -21.05 -1.11
C ILE A 212 -20.71 -20.01 -0.43
N GLU A 213 -20.32 -19.61 0.77
CA GLU A 213 -21.03 -18.61 1.55
C GLU A 213 -20.81 -17.22 0.93
N PRO A 214 -21.88 -16.45 0.68
CA PRO A 214 -21.74 -15.11 0.12
C PRO A 214 -21.29 -14.11 1.18
N ILE A 215 -20.43 -13.17 0.78
CA ILE A 215 -20.09 -11.99 1.58
C ILE A 215 -21.15 -10.92 1.34
N LEU A 216 -21.55 -10.18 2.37
CA LEU A 216 -22.55 -9.13 2.27
C LEU A 216 -22.08 -7.99 1.36
N GLN A 217 -22.99 -7.45 0.56
CA GLN A 217 -22.64 -6.40 -0.40
C GLN A 217 -22.16 -5.11 0.29
N ASP A 218 -22.79 -4.70 1.38
CA ASP A 218 -22.42 -3.49 2.12
C ASP A 218 -20.99 -3.59 2.71
N GLU A 219 -20.60 -4.80 3.15
CA GLU A 219 -19.26 -5.09 3.64
C GLU A 219 -18.22 -4.95 2.52
N ILE A 220 -18.52 -5.53 1.35
CA ILE A 220 -17.67 -5.40 0.14
C ILE A 220 -17.56 -3.95 -0.31
N ASP A 221 -18.66 -3.20 -0.31
CA ASP A 221 -18.65 -1.79 -0.74
C ASP A 221 -17.86 -0.91 0.24
N GLY A 222 -17.98 -1.15 1.55
CA GLY A 222 -17.16 -0.50 2.57
C GLY A 222 -15.67 -0.78 2.38
N TRP A 223 -15.29 -2.05 2.17
CA TRP A 223 -13.92 -2.45 1.89
C TRP A 223 -13.39 -1.85 0.58
N TYR A 224 -14.18 -1.88 -0.51
CA TYR A 224 -13.76 -1.39 -1.83
C TYR A 224 -13.41 0.10 -1.78
N ASN A 225 -14.25 0.91 -1.12
CA ASN A 225 -14.07 2.35 -1.02
C ASN A 225 -12.79 2.73 -0.27
N LEU A 226 -12.32 1.87 0.64
CA LEU A 226 -11.09 2.06 1.40
C LEU A 226 -9.85 1.57 0.63
N VAL A 227 -9.95 0.40 -0.01
CA VAL A 227 -8.77 -0.34 -0.51
C VAL A 227 -8.50 -0.16 -2.00
N CYS A 228 -9.56 -0.21 -2.82
CA CYS A 228 -9.45 -0.27 -4.28
C CYS A 228 -9.79 1.07 -4.94
N GLY A 229 -10.90 1.70 -4.53
CA GLY A 229 -11.41 2.93 -5.14
C GLY A 229 -10.35 4.05 -5.30
N PRO A 230 -9.57 4.37 -4.25
CA PRO A 230 -8.56 5.43 -4.33
C PRO A 230 -7.45 5.17 -5.37
N LEU A 231 -7.19 3.92 -5.77
CA LEU A 231 -6.10 3.56 -6.69
C LEU A 231 -6.23 4.19 -8.08
N LEU A 232 -7.44 4.58 -8.47
CA LEU A 232 -7.70 5.21 -9.78
C LEU A 232 -7.11 6.62 -9.89
N GLU A 233 -6.91 7.29 -8.75
CA GLU A 233 -6.39 8.67 -8.67
C GLU A 233 -4.92 8.72 -8.26
N LEU A 234 -4.33 7.56 -7.91
CA LEU A 234 -2.97 7.46 -7.38
C LEU A 234 -1.95 7.09 -8.47
N PRO A 235 -0.64 7.36 -8.24
CA PRO A 235 0.41 7.09 -9.21
C PRO A 235 0.51 5.61 -9.62
N GLU A 236 1.03 5.33 -10.82
CA GLU A 236 1.10 3.97 -11.37
C GLU A 236 1.85 2.97 -10.45
N CYS A 237 2.78 3.45 -9.62
CA CYS A 237 3.52 2.59 -8.69
C CYS A 237 2.63 1.79 -7.72
N VAL A 238 1.46 2.33 -7.33
CA VAL A 238 0.53 1.60 -6.45
C VAL A 238 -0.31 0.57 -7.19
N GLN A 239 -0.25 0.53 -8.52
CA GLN A 239 -1.00 -0.38 -9.39
C GLN A 239 -0.19 -1.64 -9.71
N LYS A 240 1.13 -1.58 -9.51
CA LYS A 240 2.07 -2.66 -9.83
C LYS A 240 1.95 -3.84 -8.84
N PRO A 241 2.31 -5.07 -9.26
CA PRO A 241 2.24 -6.28 -8.43
C PRO A 241 3.28 -6.30 -7.31
N ASN A 242 4.38 -5.56 -7.47
CA ASN A 242 5.45 -5.47 -6.49
C ASN A 242 5.33 -4.17 -5.68
N VAL A 243 5.89 -4.20 -4.48
CA VAL A 243 5.96 -3.07 -3.56
C VAL A 243 7.28 -3.13 -2.80
N LEU A 244 7.77 -2.00 -2.32
CA LEU A 244 8.92 -1.99 -1.42
C LEU A 244 8.48 -2.31 0.00
N ILE A 245 9.23 -3.16 0.69
CA ILE A 245 9.08 -3.42 2.12
C ILE A 245 10.39 -3.09 2.83
N PHE A 246 10.29 -2.62 4.07
CA PHE A 246 11.48 -2.37 4.89
C PHE A 246 11.88 -3.65 5.61
N LYS A 247 13.12 -4.11 5.37
CA LYS A 247 13.67 -5.31 5.98
C LYS A 247 15.18 -5.15 6.16
N ASP A 248 15.68 -5.52 7.34
CA ASP A 248 17.12 -5.52 7.65
C ASP A 248 17.80 -4.16 7.34
N ASN A 249 17.12 -3.05 7.67
CA ASN A 249 17.53 -1.66 7.38
C ASN A 249 17.67 -1.31 5.89
N GLU A 250 17.06 -2.07 5.00
CA GLU A 250 17.02 -1.81 3.56
C GLU A 250 15.59 -1.86 3.02
N LEU A 251 15.38 -1.23 1.86
CA LEU A 251 14.14 -1.36 1.08
C LEU A 251 14.33 -2.48 0.06
N VAL A 252 13.53 -3.53 0.20
CA VAL A 252 13.55 -4.70 -0.67
C VAL A 252 12.24 -4.77 -1.45
N GLU A 253 12.33 -5.06 -2.74
CA GLU A 253 11.15 -5.29 -3.57
C GLU A 253 10.55 -6.66 -3.26
N ALA A 254 9.24 -6.69 -2.98
CA ALA A 254 8.50 -7.90 -2.67
C ALA A 254 7.17 -7.95 -3.43
N PRO A 255 6.69 -9.13 -3.85
CA PRO A 255 5.35 -9.28 -4.40
C PRO A 255 4.28 -8.95 -3.36
N ARG A 256 3.29 -8.13 -3.73
CA ARG A 256 2.12 -7.81 -2.88
C ARG A 256 1.32 -9.06 -2.48
N SER A 257 1.40 -10.10 -3.31
CA SER A 257 0.78 -11.41 -3.08
C SER A 257 1.35 -12.18 -1.88
N THR A 258 2.58 -11.86 -1.48
CA THR A 258 3.29 -12.49 -0.35
C THR A 258 3.55 -11.53 0.81
N SER A 259 3.23 -10.24 0.64
CA SER A 259 3.36 -9.19 1.65
C SER A 259 2.09 -9.10 2.52
N SER A 260 2.10 -8.22 3.52
CA SER A 260 0.92 -7.98 4.36
C SER A 260 -0.30 -7.57 3.50
N PRO A 261 -1.50 -8.10 3.80
CA PRO A 261 -2.70 -7.78 3.04
C PRO A 261 -3.00 -6.28 3.04
N SER A 262 -3.54 -5.78 1.93
CA SER A 262 -3.89 -4.37 1.74
C SER A 262 -4.81 -3.78 2.82
N ALA A 263 -5.65 -4.59 3.45
CA ALA A 263 -6.53 -4.16 4.55
C ALA A 263 -5.81 -4.01 5.91
N GLU A 264 -4.62 -4.62 6.03
CA GLU A 264 -3.81 -4.70 7.24
C GLU A 264 -2.48 -3.94 7.11
N SER A 265 -2.37 -3.08 6.09
CA SER A 265 -1.17 -2.31 5.80
C SER A 265 -1.51 -0.93 5.25
N VAL A 266 -0.56 -0.02 5.39
CA VAL A 266 -0.54 1.28 4.72
C VAL A 266 0.67 1.40 3.81
N GLU A 267 0.66 2.39 2.93
CA GLU A 267 1.74 2.63 1.97
C GLU A 267 2.18 4.09 1.96
N PHE A 268 3.48 4.30 2.10
CA PHE A 268 4.10 5.61 1.87
C PHE A 268 4.47 5.75 0.40
N LEU A 269 4.14 6.90 -0.19
CA LEU A 269 4.52 7.24 -1.56
C LEU A 269 5.75 8.14 -1.51
N PHE A 270 6.86 7.67 -2.07
CA PHE A 270 8.13 8.39 -2.07
C PHE A 270 8.87 8.13 -3.39
N ASP A 271 9.29 9.19 -4.09
CA ASP A 271 10.08 9.08 -5.33
C ASP A 271 9.45 8.09 -6.34
N GLU A 272 8.16 8.27 -6.63
CA GLU A 272 7.36 7.40 -7.51
C GLU A 272 7.35 5.91 -7.11
N LYS A 273 7.64 5.59 -5.85
CA LYS A 273 7.61 4.23 -5.31
C LYS A 273 6.62 4.14 -4.15
N ALA A 274 6.02 2.97 -4.04
CA ALA A 274 5.15 2.62 -2.92
C ALA A 274 5.93 1.76 -1.93
N ILE A 275 5.90 2.16 -0.66
CA ILE A 275 6.56 1.46 0.45
C ILE A 275 5.50 0.98 1.42
N LEU A 276 5.31 -0.33 1.49
CA LEU A 276 4.31 -0.97 2.34
C LEU A 276 4.82 -1.12 3.77
N VAL A 277 3.99 -0.70 4.71
CA VAL A 277 4.21 -0.83 6.15
C VAL A 277 2.98 -1.49 6.79
N PRO A 278 3.15 -2.62 7.50
CA PRO A 278 2.04 -3.26 8.21
C PRO A 278 1.43 -2.35 9.28
N ASN A 279 0.11 -2.45 9.49
CA ASN A 279 -0.60 -1.64 10.48
C ASN A 279 -0.03 -1.80 11.89
N GLU A 280 0.44 -3.01 12.24
CA GLU A 280 1.08 -3.29 13.52
C GLU A 280 2.30 -2.38 13.82
N LYS A 281 2.99 -1.88 12.79
CA LYS A 281 4.13 -0.95 12.93
C LYS A 281 3.70 0.51 13.04
N ILE A 282 2.50 0.83 12.55
CA ILE A 282 1.93 2.18 12.58
C ILE A 282 1.11 2.41 13.85
N ASP A 283 0.52 1.35 14.41
CA ASP A 283 -0.33 1.41 15.61
C ASP A 283 0.28 2.15 16.81
N PRO A 284 1.59 2.09 17.09
CA PRO A 284 2.23 2.90 18.13
C PRO A 284 2.21 4.42 17.87
N CYS A 285 1.90 4.87 16.65
CA CYS A 285 1.87 6.27 16.22
C CYS A 285 0.44 6.68 15.81
N PRO A 286 -0.49 6.85 16.76
CA PRO A 286 -1.89 7.13 16.45
C PRO A 286 -2.12 8.45 15.69
N THR A 287 -1.30 9.48 15.90
CA THR A 287 -1.44 10.72 15.10
C THR A 287 -1.06 10.52 13.64
N LEU A 288 -0.01 9.75 13.35
CA LEU A 288 0.34 9.36 11.99
C LEU A 288 -0.76 8.51 11.35
N LYS A 289 -1.30 7.53 12.07
CA LYS A 289 -2.41 6.68 11.62
C LYS A 289 -3.61 7.52 11.19
N LYS A 290 -3.92 8.59 11.93
CA LYS A 290 -5.02 9.51 11.60
C LYS A 290 -4.82 10.23 10.26
N ASN A 291 -3.58 10.48 9.85
CA ASN A 291 -3.28 11.24 8.63
C ASN A 291 -3.45 10.42 7.34
N PHE A 292 -3.51 9.09 7.44
CA PHE A 292 -4.02 8.22 6.37
C PHE A 292 -5.53 8.43 6.15
N GLY A 293 -6.28 8.89 7.16
CA GLY A 293 -7.69 9.26 7.02
C GLY A 293 -8.57 8.10 6.55
N LYS A 294 -9.15 8.24 5.35
CA LYS A 294 -9.99 7.20 4.69
C LYS A 294 -9.25 6.49 3.55
N THR A 295 -7.96 6.71 3.41
CA THR A 295 -7.09 6.04 2.44
C THR A 295 -6.02 5.26 3.19
N ARG A 296 -5.35 4.33 2.51
CA ARG A 296 -4.17 3.63 3.03
C ARG A 296 -2.86 4.24 2.54
N PHE A 297 -2.92 5.32 1.76
CA PHE A 297 -1.76 5.92 1.10
C PHE A 297 -1.44 7.28 1.72
N LEU A 298 -0.15 7.54 1.96
CA LEU A 298 0.34 8.84 2.42
C LEU A 298 1.56 9.25 1.60
N ALA A 299 1.49 10.42 0.95
CA ALA A 299 2.61 10.96 0.21
C ALA A 299 3.64 11.57 1.18
N ILE A 300 4.91 11.23 0.97
CA ILE A 300 6.04 11.87 1.64
C ILE A 300 6.37 13.16 0.87
N PRO A 301 6.59 14.29 1.56
CA PRO A 301 6.99 15.54 0.90
C PRO A 301 8.24 15.38 0.02
N GLU A 302 8.27 16.06 -1.13
CA GLU A 302 9.29 15.90 -2.17
C GLU A 302 10.70 16.35 -1.73
N ASP A 303 10.79 17.24 -0.75
CA ASP A 303 12.05 17.76 -0.20
C ASP A 303 12.71 16.80 0.82
N VAL A 304 12.05 15.70 1.14
CA VAL A 304 12.55 14.73 2.13
C VAL A 304 13.62 13.85 1.50
N LEU A 305 14.78 13.81 2.15
CA LEU A 305 15.86 12.91 1.75
C LEU A 305 15.53 11.44 2.05
N LYS A 306 16.04 10.54 1.20
CA LYS A 306 15.87 9.09 1.36
C LYS A 306 16.33 8.62 2.74
N GLU A 307 17.44 9.15 3.25
CA GLU A 307 18.00 8.78 4.54
C GLU A 307 17.04 9.11 5.70
N THR A 308 16.32 10.23 5.60
CA THR A 308 15.29 10.61 6.59
C THR A 308 14.10 9.65 6.54
N LEU A 309 13.68 9.23 5.33
CA LEU A 309 12.65 8.21 5.19
C LEU A 309 13.10 6.86 5.76
N MET A 310 14.35 6.46 5.52
CA MET A 310 14.90 5.23 6.10
C MET A 310 14.89 5.29 7.64
N ALA A 311 15.25 6.43 8.23
CA ALA A 311 15.16 6.63 9.68
C ALA A 311 13.71 6.56 10.19
N LEU A 312 12.73 7.11 9.44
CA LEU A 312 11.31 6.94 9.76
C LEU A 312 10.90 5.47 9.75
N LEU A 313 11.29 4.72 8.72
CA LEU A 313 10.96 3.29 8.61
C LEU A 313 11.62 2.48 9.73
N GLU A 314 12.89 2.76 10.06
CA GLU A 314 13.59 2.15 11.19
C GLU A 314 12.86 2.43 12.51
N PHE A 315 12.40 3.67 12.72
CA PHE A 315 11.61 4.05 13.89
C PHE A 315 10.31 3.26 14.00
N LEU A 316 9.55 3.15 12.91
CA LEU A 316 8.29 2.40 12.91
C LEU A 316 8.50 0.91 13.22
N HIS A 317 9.65 0.35 12.85
CA HIS A 317 9.95 -1.07 13.08
C HIS A 317 10.59 -1.36 14.43
N THR A 318 11.37 -0.43 15.00
CA THR A 318 12.21 -0.68 16.18
C THR A 318 11.90 0.23 17.37
N GLY A 319 11.13 1.29 17.18
CA GLY A 319 10.85 2.32 18.17
C GLY A 319 11.97 3.36 18.36
N THR A 320 13.06 3.26 17.59
CA THR A 320 14.18 4.20 17.58
C THR A 320 14.78 4.28 16.16
N TYR A 321 15.72 5.19 15.93
CA TYR A 321 16.41 5.29 14.65
C TYR A 321 17.89 5.63 14.85
N SER A 322 18.67 5.20 13.87
CA SER A 322 20.09 5.44 13.76
C SER A 322 20.39 6.90 13.37
N PRO A 323 21.55 7.46 13.74
CA PRO A 323 22.58 6.84 14.58
C PRO A 323 22.19 6.78 16.06
N ASP A 324 22.73 5.82 16.83
CA ASP A 324 22.55 5.77 18.29
C ASP A 324 23.27 6.95 18.95
N ILE A 325 22.49 7.82 19.60
CA ILE A 325 23.01 9.03 20.28
C ILE A 325 23.73 8.73 21.59
N GLY A 326 23.76 7.49 22.07
CA GLY A 326 24.45 7.09 23.31
C GLY A 326 25.82 7.76 23.52
N PRO A 327 26.75 7.74 22.54
CA PRO A 327 28.06 8.40 22.62
C PRO A 327 28.01 9.92 22.81
N MET A 328 26.91 10.56 22.39
CA MET A 328 26.68 12.01 22.48
C MET A 328 25.86 12.41 23.71
N THR A 329 25.47 11.45 24.56
CA THR A 329 24.70 11.72 25.78
C THR A 329 25.58 11.75 27.03
N ALA A 330 25.20 12.54 28.02
CA ALA A 330 25.85 12.58 29.34
C ALA A 330 24.79 12.65 30.46
N PRO A 331 24.92 11.85 31.54
CA PRO A 331 23.95 11.86 32.64
C PRO A 331 23.76 13.26 33.22
N GLY A 332 22.49 13.67 33.37
CA GLY A 332 22.13 14.95 33.98
C GLY A 332 22.33 16.18 33.07
N ARG A 333 22.96 16.04 31.89
CA ARG A 333 23.03 17.14 30.91
C ARG A 333 21.76 17.18 30.07
N LYS A 334 21.16 18.37 29.98
CA LYS A 334 19.97 18.65 29.18
C LYS A 334 20.17 19.96 28.43
N GLY A 335 19.77 19.98 27.17
CA GLY A 335 19.85 21.15 26.30
C GLY A 335 20.59 20.84 25.00
N PRO A 336 20.75 21.84 24.13
CA PRO A 336 21.53 21.70 22.92
C PRO A 336 23.02 21.45 23.21
N PRO A 337 23.76 20.80 22.29
CA PRO A 337 25.16 20.48 22.51
C PRO A 337 26.10 21.68 22.33
N VAL A 338 27.30 21.53 22.87
CA VAL A 338 28.44 22.43 22.62
C VAL A 338 29.15 22.01 21.33
N ILE A 339 29.51 22.98 20.48
CA ILE A 339 30.29 22.73 19.25
C ILE A 339 31.71 22.33 19.65
N LYS A 340 32.17 21.17 19.16
CA LYS A 340 33.54 20.66 19.29
C LYS A 340 34.20 20.61 17.90
N PRO A 341 35.53 20.37 17.81
CA PRO A 341 36.19 20.23 16.52
C PRO A 341 35.46 19.24 15.62
N VAL A 342 35.24 19.64 14.37
CA VAL A 342 34.46 18.85 13.40
C VAL A 342 35.25 17.60 13.00
N HIS A 343 34.56 16.46 12.93
CA HIS A 343 35.12 15.21 12.45
C HIS A 343 34.33 14.75 11.21
N ASN A 344 35.02 14.60 10.08
CA ASN A 344 34.38 14.17 8.83
C ASN A 344 33.74 12.77 8.93
N ASP A 345 34.25 11.93 9.83
CA ASP A 345 33.74 10.57 10.04
C ASP A 345 32.65 10.50 11.15
N SER A 346 32.28 11.63 11.76
CA SER A 346 31.22 11.65 12.76
C SER A 346 29.86 11.39 12.11
N PRO A 347 29.05 10.45 12.64
CA PRO A 347 27.68 10.30 12.20
C PRO A 347 26.87 11.61 12.34
N PRO A 348 25.85 11.82 11.49
CA PRO A 348 25.05 13.04 11.48
C PRO A 348 23.93 13.00 12.54
N TYR A 349 24.27 13.06 13.82
CA TYR A 349 23.33 12.95 14.94
C TYR A 349 22.26 14.05 14.94
N LEU A 350 22.67 15.31 14.98
CA LEU A 350 21.79 16.49 15.00
C LEU A 350 21.02 16.63 13.70
N LEU A 351 21.68 16.49 12.55
CA LEU A 351 21.01 16.61 11.26
C LEU A 351 19.90 15.58 11.09
N THR A 352 20.14 14.32 11.51
CA THR A 352 19.12 13.26 11.45
C THR A 352 17.94 13.60 12.35
N ASP A 353 18.19 14.02 13.60
CA ASP A 353 17.12 14.36 14.53
C ASP A 353 16.31 15.60 14.07
N ILE A 354 16.95 16.62 13.48
CA ILE A 354 16.26 17.81 12.93
C ILE A 354 15.40 17.43 11.73
N ARG A 355 15.92 16.61 10.81
CA ARG A 355 15.18 16.15 9.63
C ARG A 355 14.01 15.26 10.02
N MET A 356 14.20 14.35 10.98
CA MET A 356 13.11 13.56 11.55
C MET A 356 12.05 14.45 12.21
N PHE A 357 12.46 15.52 12.91
CA PHE A 357 11.51 16.49 13.45
C PHE A 357 10.73 17.17 12.32
N LYS A 358 11.38 17.71 11.29
CA LYS A 358 10.72 18.39 10.16
C LYS A 358 9.76 17.46 9.42
N LEU A 359 10.21 16.23 9.11
CA LEU A 359 9.37 15.20 8.47
C LEU A 359 8.15 14.89 9.35
N SER A 360 8.34 14.66 10.64
CA SER A 360 7.23 14.36 11.55
C SER A 360 6.23 15.52 11.67
N ALA A 361 6.70 16.77 11.67
CA ALA A 361 5.83 17.94 11.66
C ALA A 361 5.04 18.04 10.35
N ALA A 362 5.68 17.81 9.21
CA ALA A 362 5.02 17.80 7.89
C ALA A 362 3.98 16.66 7.78
N LEU A 363 4.29 15.49 8.32
CA LEU A 363 3.39 14.35 8.38
C LEU A 363 2.37 14.44 9.53
N GLY A 364 2.37 15.49 10.34
CA GLY A 364 1.48 15.63 11.51
C GLY A 364 1.60 14.51 12.55
N CYS A 365 2.79 13.94 12.73
CA CYS A 365 3.09 12.86 13.67
C CYS A 365 3.77 13.41 14.94
N GLU A 366 2.99 13.60 16.00
CA GLU A 366 3.48 14.18 17.26
C GLU A 366 4.38 13.23 18.07
N GLU A 367 4.19 11.92 17.94
CA GLU A 367 5.00 10.93 18.66
C GLU A 367 6.47 10.99 18.19
N ILE A 368 6.68 10.98 16.88
CA ILE A 368 8.03 11.07 16.28
C ILE A 368 8.63 12.46 16.51
N LYS A 369 7.82 13.51 16.39
CA LYS A 369 8.23 14.89 16.69
C LYS A 369 8.77 15.02 18.12
N GLY A 370 8.06 14.40 19.07
CA GLY A 370 8.46 14.33 20.48
C GLY A 370 9.77 13.57 20.69
N VAL A 371 9.94 12.41 20.06
CA VAL A 371 11.17 11.60 20.14
C VAL A 371 12.37 12.37 19.58
N ALA A 372 12.24 12.94 18.38
CA ALA A 372 13.30 13.72 17.73
C ALA A 372 13.72 14.92 18.58
N MET A 373 12.75 15.70 19.09
CA MET A 373 13.02 16.81 19.99
C MET A 373 13.62 16.36 21.33
N GLY A 374 13.25 15.18 21.81
CA GLY A 374 13.84 14.55 22.99
C GLY A 374 15.32 14.25 22.77
N ARG A 375 15.66 13.60 21.65
CA ARG A 375 17.03 13.26 21.26
C ARG A 375 17.90 14.51 21.11
N LEU A 376 17.41 15.55 20.43
CA LEU A 376 18.08 16.87 20.33
C LEU A 376 18.43 17.51 21.67
N LYS A 377 17.66 17.25 22.73
CA LYS A 377 17.89 17.81 24.08
C LYS A 377 18.81 16.96 24.95
N MET A 378 19.13 15.73 24.53
CA MET A 378 20.00 14.81 25.28
C MET A 378 21.46 14.85 24.80
N GLN A 379 21.72 15.40 23.60
CA GLN A 379 23.06 15.54 23.06
C GLN A 379 23.83 16.67 23.77
N HIS A 380 25.00 16.38 24.32
CA HIS A 380 25.80 17.35 25.10
C HIS A 380 26.99 17.95 24.33
N VAL A 381 27.46 17.27 23.28
CA VAL A 381 28.50 17.73 22.36
C VAL A 381 28.10 17.38 20.93
N THR A 382 28.60 18.18 19.97
CA THR A 382 28.47 17.87 18.55
C THR A 382 29.80 18.09 17.83
N HIS A 383 30.09 17.18 16.91
CA HIS A 383 31.23 17.22 16.00
C HIS A 383 30.77 17.36 14.54
N GLU A 384 29.48 17.57 14.31
CA GLU A 384 28.94 17.87 12.99
C GLU A 384 29.25 19.33 12.60
N ASP A 385 29.15 19.62 11.31
CA ASP A 385 29.23 20.98 10.81
C ASP A 385 28.05 21.82 11.35
N PRO A 386 28.29 22.79 12.24
CA PRO A 386 27.22 23.56 12.85
C PRO A 386 26.52 24.48 11.83
N ILE A 387 27.17 24.81 10.72
CA ILE A 387 26.53 25.58 9.64
C ILE A 387 25.45 24.73 8.99
N SER A 388 25.74 23.47 8.65
CA SER A 388 24.74 22.56 8.08
C SER A 388 23.54 22.36 9.01
N VAL A 389 23.79 22.26 10.32
CA VAL A 389 22.73 22.16 11.35
C VAL A 389 21.83 23.40 11.34
N LEU A 390 22.42 24.60 11.34
CA LEU A 390 21.66 25.86 11.33
C LEU A 390 20.94 26.06 10.00
N THR A 391 21.56 25.71 8.87
CA THR A 391 20.95 25.72 7.55
C THR A 391 19.70 24.85 7.54
N GLU A 392 19.77 23.61 8.02
CA GLU A 392 18.60 22.71 8.05
C GLU A 392 17.44 23.27 8.91
N ILE A 393 17.75 24.01 9.98
CA ILE A 393 16.72 24.63 10.83
C ILE A 393 16.11 25.87 10.16
N TYR A 394 16.94 26.76 9.62
CA TYR A 394 16.57 28.14 9.29
C TYR A 394 16.41 28.42 7.78
N GLU A 395 16.74 27.46 6.92
CA GLU A 395 16.55 27.55 5.47
C GLU A 395 15.14 27.06 5.08
N GLY A 396 14.57 27.68 4.04
CA GLY A 396 13.25 27.30 3.50
C GLY A 396 12.04 28.03 4.11
N GLY A 397 12.24 28.99 5.01
CA GLY A 397 11.17 29.84 5.55
C GLY A 397 11.25 30.08 7.06
N GLU A 398 10.10 30.38 7.66
CA GLU A 398 10.00 30.54 9.12
C GLU A 398 10.10 29.17 9.82
N PRO A 399 11.10 28.95 10.70
CA PRO A 399 11.28 27.66 11.37
C PRO A 399 10.15 27.34 12.36
N ASP A 400 9.86 26.04 12.56
CA ASP A 400 8.96 25.59 13.63
C ASP A 400 9.41 26.16 14.99
N ALA A 401 8.46 26.63 15.79
CA ALA A 401 8.74 27.33 17.04
C ALA A 401 9.60 26.50 18.02
N GLY A 402 9.43 25.18 18.03
CA GLY A 402 10.22 24.24 18.83
C GLY A 402 11.68 24.19 18.37
N LEU A 403 11.90 24.01 17.06
CA LEU A 403 13.26 24.03 16.48
C LEU A 403 13.91 25.39 16.60
N ARG A 404 13.19 26.48 16.33
CA ARG A 404 13.69 27.85 16.52
C ARG A 404 14.09 28.11 17.98
N SER A 405 13.27 27.66 18.93
CA SER A 405 13.60 27.77 20.34
C SER A 405 14.83 26.93 20.72
N TRP A 406 15.02 25.76 20.11
CA TRP A 406 16.20 24.93 20.32
C TRP A 406 17.44 25.58 19.69
N GLY A 407 17.33 26.10 18.47
CA GLY A 407 18.40 26.79 17.73
C GLY A 407 18.93 28.02 18.47
N ARG A 408 18.04 28.85 19.03
CA ARG A 408 18.48 29.97 19.91
C ARG A 408 19.29 29.50 21.10
N LYS A 409 18.84 28.43 21.77
CA LYS A 409 19.57 27.85 22.90
C LYS A 409 20.91 27.23 22.48
N PHE A 410 20.97 26.68 21.27
CA PHE A 410 22.19 26.15 20.68
C PHE A 410 23.23 27.26 20.44
N LEU A 411 22.80 28.40 19.89
CA LEU A 411 23.68 29.57 19.71
C LEU A 411 24.19 30.11 21.06
N SER A 412 23.33 30.17 22.08
CA SER A 412 23.68 30.67 23.41
C SER A 412 24.42 29.65 24.28
N GLN A 413 24.65 28.42 23.80
CA GLN A 413 25.18 27.35 24.62
C GLN A 413 26.64 27.63 24.99
N VAL A 414 26.91 27.58 26.29
CA VAL A 414 28.25 27.77 26.87
C VAL A 414 28.81 26.42 27.29
N PRO A 415 30.11 26.15 27.06
CA PRO A 415 30.81 24.99 27.61
C PRO A 415 30.71 24.98 29.14
N TYR A 416 30.25 23.87 29.70
CA TYR A 416 30.29 23.69 31.15
C TYR A 416 31.71 23.22 31.53
N GLY A 417 32.42 23.99 32.36
CA GLY A 417 33.71 23.56 32.88
C GLY A 417 33.53 22.31 33.73
N ASP A 418 34.00 21.15 33.24
CA ASP A 418 34.24 20.02 34.11
C ASP A 418 35.44 20.39 35.00
N PHE A 419 35.14 20.97 36.17
CA PHE A 419 36.11 21.32 37.21
C PHE A 419 36.96 20.13 37.70
N PHE A 420 36.68 18.90 37.23
CA PHE A 420 37.41 17.70 37.58
C PHE A 420 37.50 16.72 36.41
N ARG A 421 38.56 16.82 35.59
CA ARG A 421 39.50 15.70 35.34
C ARG A 421 40.48 15.98 34.19
N TYR A 422 41.76 15.85 34.55
CA TYR A 422 42.95 15.74 33.71
C TYR A 422 43.38 16.99 32.94
N GLY A 423 44.37 17.66 33.53
CA GLY A 423 45.00 18.85 33.00
C GLY A 423 45.71 18.60 31.68
N THR A 424 45.28 19.35 30.68
CA THR A 424 46.09 20.07 29.70
C THR A 424 45.20 21.14 29.08
N GLY A 425 45.45 22.42 29.41
CA GLY A 425 44.81 23.57 28.77
C GLY A 425 43.59 24.15 29.50
N ASN A 426 43.85 24.96 30.54
CA ASN A 426 42.86 25.95 31.02
C ASN A 426 42.68 27.02 29.94
N GLY A 427 41.47 27.11 29.38
CA GLY A 427 40.99 28.25 28.63
C GLY A 427 39.46 28.20 28.59
N ASP A 428 38.79 29.28 29.00
CA ASP A 428 37.35 29.46 28.89
C ASP A 428 36.92 29.24 27.43
N GLU A 429 36.44 28.03 27.13
CA GLU A 429 35.95 27.74 25.79
C GLU A 429 34.73 28.62 25.53
N PRO A 430 34.71 29.39 24.43
CA PRO A 430 33.70 30.42 24.25
C PRO A 430 32.32 29.83 23.91
N PRO A 431 31.24 30.63 24.03
CA PRO A 431 29.91 30.22 23.60
C PRO A 431 29.87 29.80 22.12
N ASN A 432 28.89 28.97 21.77
CA ASN A 432 28.70 28.50 20.39
C ASN A 432 28.58 29.65 19.37
N LEU A 433 27.88 30.74 19.70
CA LEU A 433 27.80 31.89 18.79
C LEU A 433 29.18 32.50 18.52
N THR A 434 29.98 32.75 19.55
CA THR A 434 31.34 33.27 19.40
C THR A 434 32.21 32.34 18.55
N LYS A 435 32.07 31.03 18.73
CA LYS A 435 32.75 30.02 17.90
C LYS A 435 32.41 30.13 16.41
N LEU A 436 31.17 30.43 16.07
CA LEU A 436 30.71 30.62 14.70
C LEU A 436 31.21 31.93 14.08
N GLU A 437 31.41 32.96 14.91
CA GLU A 437 31.86 34.28 14.47
C GLU A 437 33.40 34.43 14.41
N CYS A 438 34.14 33.54 15.06
CA CYS A 438 35.60 33.49 15.05
C CYS A 438 36.17 32.59 13.93
N ASP A 439 37.47 32.73 13.64
CA ASP A 439 38.19 32.08 12.52
C ASP A 439 38.45 30.56 12.72
N MET A 440 37.43 29.79 13.13
CA MET A 440 37.45 28.32 13.12
C MET A 440 36.98 27.73 11.77
N GLY A 441 37.05 28.51 10.68
CA GLY A 441 36.62 28.09 9.35
C GLY A 441 35.11 28.17 9.08
N PHE A 442 34.31 28.67 10.03
CA PHE A 442 32.85 28.80 9.88
C PHE A 442 32.40 30.21 9.49
N LYS A 443 33.17 31.24 9.86
CA LYS A 443 32.77 32.65 9.82
C LYS A 443 32.15 33.10 8.50
N GLU A 444 32.83 32.86 7.37
CA GLU A 444 32.33 33.28 6.05
C GLU A 444 31.00 32.60 5.70
N ARG A 445 30.91 31.28 5.93
CA ARG A 445 29.69 30.49 5.68
C ARG A 445 28.55 30.88 6.63
N PHE A 446 28.88 31.26 7.86
CA PHE A 446 27.92 31.73 8.84
C PHE A 446 27.34 33.10 8.46
N LEU A 447 28.20 34.03 8.01
CA LEU A 447 27.76 35.34 7.53
C LEU A 447 26.86 35.21 6.30
N ASP A 448 27.23 34.36 5.34
CA ASP A 448 26.39 34.06 4.17
C ASP A 448 25.03 33.48 4.58
N LEU A 449 24.98 32.59 5.58
CA LEU A 449 23.72 32.06 6.10
C LEU A 449 22.86 33.14 6.78
N LEU A 450 23.47 34.09 7.49
CA LEU A 450 22.77 35.22 8.12
C LEU A 450 22.16 36.17 7.09
N GLU A 451 22.86 36.40 5.98
CA GLU A 451 22.35 37.22 4.88
C GLU A 451 21.12 36.58 4.21
N ARG A 452 21.08 35.24 4.15
CA ARG A 452 19.99 34.49 3.53
C ARG A 452 18.80 34.22 4.45
N SER A 453 19.00 34.20 5.77
CA SER A 453 17.95 33.90 6.75
C SER A 453 17.72 35.03 7.75
N GLY A 454 16.65 35.80 7.53
CA GLY A 454 16.23 36.86 8.45
C GLY A 454 15.84 36.35 9.84
N ALA A 455 15.26 35.15 9.93
CA ALA A 455 14.91 34.52 11.20
C ALA A 455 16.17 34.20 12.03
N LEU A 456 17.21 33.63 11.41
CA LEU A 456 18.48 33.37 12.06
C LEU A 456 19.16 34.68 12.48
N HIS A 457 19.16 35.70 11.61
CA HIS A 457 19.76 37.00 11.93
C HIS A 457 19.14 37.62 13.19
N ILE A 458 17.81 37.65 13.29
CA ILE A 458 17.10 38.14 14.49
C ILE A 458 17.49 37.34 15.73
N ASP A 459 17.59 36.01 15.61
CA ASP A 459 17.93 35.12 16.71
C ASP A 459 19.39 35.29 17.17
N VAL A 460 20.31 35.60 16.24
CA VAL A 460 21.70 35.95 16.54
C VAL A 460 21.77 37.27 17.30
N LEU A 461 21.09 38.33 16.84
CA LEU A 461 21.09 39.63 17.54
C LEU A 461 20.59 39.49 18.98
N LYS A 462 19.50 38.76 19.19
CA LYS A 462 18.98 38.48 20.54
C LYS A 462 19.94 37.67 21.39
N THR A 463 20.62 36.69 20.79
CA THR A 463 21.63 35.89 21.49
C THR A 463 22.85 36.74 21.88
N LYS A 464 23.29 37.67 21.02
CA LYS A 464 24.38 38.62 21.34
C LYS A 464 24.04 39.51 22.53
N GLU A 465 22.85 40.12 22.53
CA GLU A 465 22.38 40.94 23.64
C GLU A 465 22.38 40.13 24.95
N TRP A 466 21.88 38.89 24.90
CA TRP A 466 21.86 38.01 26.05
C TRP A 466 23.27 37.62 26.55
N LEU A 467 24.18 37.25 25.64
CA LEU A 467 25.56 36.90 26.00
C LEU A 467 26.31 38.09 26.61
N HIS A 468 26.15 39.29 26.04
CA HIS A 468 26.71 40.51 26.58
C HIS A 468 26.21 40.81 28.01
N HIS A 469 24.92 40.59 28.28
CA HIS A 469 24.37 40.69 29.64
C HIS A 469 24.93 39.64 30.61
N MET A 470 25.35 38.48 30.11
CA MET A 470 25.95 37.38 30.88
C MET A 470 27.48 37.54 31.07
N GLY A 471 28.09 38.56 30.49
CA GLY A 471 29.53 38.84 30.62
C GLY A 471 30.42 38.08 29.62
N TYR A 472 29.86 37.63 28.50
CA TYR A 472 30.58 36.99 27.39
C TYR A 472 30.79 37.92 26.20
#